data_AF-A0A2V6MNG6-F1
#
_entry.id   AF-A0A2V6MNG6-F1
#
_cell.length_a   1.000
_cell.length_b   1.000
_cell.length_c   1.000
_cell.angle_alpha   90.00
_cell.angle_beta   90.00
_cell.angle_gamma   90.00
#
_symmetry.space_group_name_H-M   'P 1'
#
loop_
_entity.id
_entity.type
_entity.pdbx_description
1 polymer ?
#
loop_
_entity_poly.entity_id
_entity_poly.type
_entity_poly.pdbx_seq_one_letter_code
_entity_poly.pdbx_strand_id
1 'polypeptide(L)'
;MAEAATIDAARQEEFVGKVVEQISGTMTTLLGAVGDRLGLFKNLAAEGPATSAELASRTKLNERYLREWLGGMATAGYLNYDGSTKRFSLPAEHASVLAQENGPFFVGGMYQMLPAFTSVFDGVLTAFRNGGGVSQSQYNDMMWDGL
;
A
#
# COMPACT_ATOMS: atom_id res chain seq x y z
N MET A 1 -6.32 43.66 -9.74
CA MET A 1 -5.16 42.75 -9.70
C MET A 1 -5.14 42.15 -8.31
N ALA A 2 -5.18 40.82 -8.18
CA ALA A 2 -5.11 40.18 -6.87
C ALA A 2 -3.72 40.48 -6.27
N GLU A 3 -3.70 41.06 -5.07
CA GLU A 3 -2.49 41.29 -4.30
C GLU A 3 -1.83 39.92 -4.07
N ALA A 4 -0.56 39.78 -4.46
CA ALA A 4 0.16 38.52 -4.27
C ALA A 4 0.22 38.24 -2.77
N ALA A 5 -0.44 37.17 -2.33
CA ALA A 5 -0.46 36.81 -0.92
C ALA A 5 0.99 36.59 -0.44
N THR A 6 1.40 37.31 0.60
CA THR A 6 2.69 37.09 1.25
C THR A 6 2.70 35.68 1.85
N ILE A 7 3.67 34.86 1.48
CA ILE A 7 3.78 33.47 1.94
C ILE A 7 4.27 33.45 3.40
N ASP A 8 3.50 32.79 4.27
CA ASP A 8 3.95 32.41 5.61
C ASP A 8 4.74 31.09 5.50
N ALA A 9 6.05 31.16 5.73
CA ALA A 9 6.95 30.03 5.57
C ALA A 9 6.62 28.86 6.52
N ALA A 10 6.17 29.13 7.74
CA ALA A 10 5.86 28.08 8.71
C ALA A 10 4.60 27.30 8.29
N ARG A 11 3.56 28.02 7.85
CA ARG A 11 2.34 27.38 7.31
C ARG A 11 2.61 26.61 6.03
N GLN A 12 3.51 27.10 5.18
CA GLN A 12 3.92 26.39 3.98
C GLN A 12 4.62 25.07 4.31
N GLU A 13 5.58 25.09 5.24
CA GLU A 13 6.32 23.90 5.66
C GLU A 13 5.40 22.84 6.28
N GLU A 14 4.49 23.25 7.15
CA GLU A 14 3.46 22.35 7.72
C GLU A 14 2.62 21.68 6.62
N PHE A 15 2.18 22.45 5.64
CA PHE A 15 1.37 21.93 4.54
C PHE A 15 2.17 21.00 3.62
N VAL A 16 3.44 21.30 3.37
CA VAL A 16 4.35 20.39 2.64
C VAL A 16 4.47 19.06 3.37
N GLY A 17 4.66 19.08 4.70
CA GLY A 17 4.70 17.88 5.52
C GLY A 17 3.45 17.01 5.35
N LYS A 18 2.27 17.63 5.45
CA LYS A 18 0.99 16.95 5.23
C LYS A 18 0.89 16.29 3.85
N VAL A 19 1.27 17.00 2.79
CA VAL A 19 1.21 16.47 1.42
C VAL A 19 2.18 15.29 1.25
N VAL A 20 3.39 15.39 1.78
CA VAL A 20 4.39 14.31 1.74
C VAL A 20 3.90 13.08 2.51
N GLU A 21 3.28 13.26 3.67
CA GLU A 21 2.68 12.18 4.46
C GLU A 21 1.58 11.46 3.67
N GLN A 22 0.68 12.19 3.01
CA GLN A 22 -0.40 11.62 2.21
C GLN A 22 0.11 10.84 0.98
N ILE A 23 1.13 11.38 0.29
CA ILE A 23 1.77 10.69 -0.84
C ILE A 23 2.45 9.41 -0.35
N SER A 24 3.20 9.49 0.76
CA SER A 24 3.88 8.34 1.35
C SER A 24 2.88 7.27 1.78
N GLY A 25 1.80 7.68 2.45
CA GLY A 25 0.69 6.80 2.83
C GLY A 25 0.10 6.07 1.62
N THR A 26 -0.18 6.80 0.53
CA THR A 26 -0.72 6.20 -0.71
C THR A 26 0.24 5.16 -1.31
N MET A 27 1.54 5.48 -1.39
CA MET A 27 2.55 4.56 -1.91
C MET A 27 2.70 3.32 -1.03
N THR A 28 2.70 3.49 0.29
CA THR A 28 2.70 2.40 1.26
C THR A 28 1.47 1.51 1.08
N THR A 29 0.30 2.10 0.86
CA THR A 29 -0.92 1.34 0.66
C THR A 29 -0.88 0.51 -0.62
N LEU A 30 -0.33 1.05 -1.72
CA LEU A 30 -0.13 0.30 -2.96
C LEU A 30 0.87 -0.86 -2.78
N LEU A 31 1.96 -0.64 -2.04
CA LEU A 31 2.89 -1.72 -1.66
C LEU A 31 2.23 -2.78 -0.76
N GLY A 32 1.32 -2.36 0.12
CA GLY A 32 0.46 -3.25 0.90
C GLY A 32 -0.41 -4.14 0.01
N ALA A 33 -1.08 -3.57 -1.00
CA ALA A 33 -1.87 -4.31 -1.97
C ALA A 33 -1.05 -5.35 -2.76
N VAL A 34 0.21 -5.02 -3.11
CA VAL A 34 1.15 -5.99 -3.71
C VAL A 34 1.44 -7.14 -2.73
N GLY A 35 1.69 -6.82 -1.47
CA GLY A 35 1.98 -7.80 -0.42
C GLY A 35 0.82 -8.76 -0.16
N ASP A 36 -0.39 -8.24 -0.16
CA ASP A 36 -1.63 -9.01 0.02
C ASP A 36 -1.87 -9.94 -1.19
N ARG A 37 -1.88 -9.40 -2.42
CA ARG A 37 -2.16 -10.16 -3.65
C ARG A 37 -1.13 -11.24 -3.95
N LEU A 38 0.12 -11.04 -3.56
CA LEU A 38 1.19 -12.04 -3.68
C LEU A 38 1.28 -12.98 -2.46
N GLY A 39 0.43 -12.81 -1.45
CA GLY A 39 0.40 -13.65 -0.24
C GLY A 39 1.63 -13.48 0.66
N LEU A 40 2.34 -12.36 0.59
CA LEU A 40 3.58 -12.14 1.33
C LEU A 40 3.33 -11.97 2.83
N PHE A 41 2.29 -11.22 3.22
CA PHE A 41 1.90 -11.10 4.63
C PHE A 41 1.47 -12.44 5.22
N LYS A 42 0.67 -13.20 4.49
CA LYS A 42 0.29 -14.57 4.86
C LYS A 42 1.50 -15.48 5.03
N ASN A 43 2.47 -15.42 4.11
CA ASN A 43 3.69 -16.22 4.21
C ASN A 43 4.49 -15.87 5.46
N LEU A 44 4.72 -14.58 5.73
CA LEU A 44 5.46 -14.14 6.92
C LEU A 44 4.73 -14.49 8.23
N ALA A 45 3.40 -14.43 8.24
CA ALA A 45 2.58 -14.83 9.37
C ALA A 45 2.65 -16.35 9.65
N ALA A 46 2.60 -17.18 8.60
CA ALA A 46 2.56 -18.63 8.72
C ALA A 46 3.94 -19.28 8.89
N GLU A 47 4.93 -18.82 8.14
CA GLU A 47 6.27 -19.41 8.05
C GLU A 47 7.34 -18.64 8.85
N GLY A 48 6.93 -17.55 9.50
CA GLY A 48 7.78 -16.72 10.34
C GLY A 48 8.81 -15.88 9.58
N PRO A 49 9.77 -15.26 10.31
CA PRO A 49 10.70 -14.27 9.76
C PRO A 49 11.61 -14.80 8.64
N ALA A 50 11.84 -13.98 7.61
CA ALA A 50 12.63 -14.36 6.44
C ALA A 50 13.53 -13.22 5.95
N THR A 51 14.71 -13.59 5.44
CA THR A 51 15.48 -12.75 4.52
C THR A 51 14.77 -12.68 3.16
N SER A 52 15.16 -11.74 2.30
CA SER A 52 14.62 -11.66 0.93
C SER A 52 14.85 -12.94 0.11
N ALA A 53 16.00 -13.59 0.28
CA ALA A 53 16.33 -14.85 -0.40
C ALA A 53 15.48 -16.03 0.10
N GLU A 54 15.21 -16.10 1.40
CA GLU A 54 14.34 -17.15 1.96
C GLU A 54 12.89 -16.94 1.54
N LEU A 55 12.41 -15.70 1.56
CA LEU A 55 11.06 -15.38 1.09
C LEU A 55 10.91 -15.71 -0.41
N ALA A 56 11.94 -15.44 -1.22
CA ALA A 56 11.99 -15.84 -2.63
C ALA A 56 11.92 -17.36 -2.79
N SER A 57 12.65 -18.11 -1.97
CA SER A 57 12.60 -19.57 -1.97
C SER A 57 11.21 -20.11 -1.62
N ARG A 58 10.55 -19.52 -0.62
CA ARG A 58 9.19 -19.89 -0.16
C ARG A 58 8.12 -19.59 -1.19
N THR A 59 8.17 -18.40 -1.79
CA THR A 59 7.10 -17.86 -2.65
C THR A 59 7.34 -18.08 -4.14
N LYS A 60 8.55 -18.49 -4.54
CA LYS A 60 9.00 -18.60 -5.93
C LYS A 60 8.95 -17.28 -6.71
N LEU A 61 8.96 -16.15 -5.99
CA LEU A 61 9.01 -14.81 -6.57
C LEU A 61 10.46 -14.33 -6.73
N ASN A 62 10.63 -13.28 -7.53
CA ASN A 62 11.95 -12.72 -7.79
C ASN A 62 12.50 -12.01 -6.53
N GLU A 63 13.68 -12.43 -6.08
CA GLU A 63 14.32 -11.93 -4.86
C GLU A 63 14.55 -10.42 -4.88
N ARG A 64 14.90 -9.83 -6.03
CA ARG A 64 15.18 -8.39 -6.13
C ARG A 64 13.94 -7.57 -5.78
N TYR A 65 12.78 -7.97 -6.30
CA TYR A 65 11.51 -7.29 -6.01
C TYR A 65 11.04 -7.53 -4.58
N LEU A 66 11.24 -8.74 -4.06
CA LEU A 66 10.95 -9.02 -2.65
C LEU A 66 11.83 -8.18 -1.72
N ARG A 67 13.09 -7.96 -2.06
CA ARG A 67 14.00 -7.10 -1.27
C ARG A 67 13.50 -5.66 -1.20
N GLU A 68 13.07 -5.09 -2.33
CA GLU A 68 12.51 -3.75 -2.37
C GLU A 68 11.20 -3.65 -1.59
N TRP A 69 10.31 -4.64 -1.77
CA TRP A 69 9.06 -4.70 -1.03
C TRP A 69 9.30 -4.81 0.48
N LEU A 70 10.19 -5.70 0.92
CA LEU A 70 10.56 -5.86 2.33
C LEU A 70 11.13 -4.56 2.92
N GLY A 71 11.99 -3.87 2.18
CA GLY A 71 12.53 -2.57 2.59
C GLY A 71 11.45 -1.51 2.71
N GLY A 72 10.56 -1.41 1.72
CA GLY A 72 9.42 -0.48 1.73
C GLY A 72 8.47 -0.73 2.91
N MET A 73 8.10 -1.98 3.14
CA MET A 73 7.18 -2.31 4.24
C MET A 73 7.83 -2.18 5.62
N ALA A 74 9.14 -2.42 5.75
CA ALA A 74 9.85 -2.19 7.00
C ALA A 74 9.99 -0.70 7.32
N THR A 75 10.36 0.13 6.34
CA THR A 75 10.46 1.59 6.52
C THR A 75 9.11 2.24 6.79
N ALA A 76 8.03 1.69 6.23
CA ALA A 76 6.66 2.12 6.51
C ALA A 76 6.11 1.61 7.86
N GLY A 77 6.86 0.82 8.62
CA GLY A 77 6.47 0.33 9.94
C GLY A 77 5.52 -0.88 9.94
N TYR A 78 5.35 -1.56 8.80
CA TYR A 78 4.51 -2.76 8.71
C TYR A 78 5.29 -4.02 9.10
N LEU A 79 6.58 -4.07 8.79
CA LEU A 79 7.48 -5.18 9.12
C LEU A 79 8.57 -4.72 10.07
N ASN A 80 9.01 -5.62 10.94
CA ASN A 80 10.24 -5.41 11.70
C ASN A 80 11.43 -5.93 10.89
N TYR A 81 12.56 -5.24 10.98
CA TYR A 81 13.83 -5.68 10.40
C TYR A 81 14.87 -5.91 11.51
N ASP A 82 15.43 -7.11 11.55
CA ASP A 82 16.55 -7.44 12.43
C ASP A 82 17.88 -7.31 11.66
N GLY A 83 18.69 -6.31 12.02
CA GLY A 83 19.97 -6.05 11.37
C GLY A 83 21.03 -7.15 11.55
N SER A 84 20.91 -7.98 12.59
CA SER A 84 21.86 -9.07 12.87
C SER A 84 21.63 -10.28 11.97
N THR A 85 20.37 -10.68 11.82
CA THR A 85 19.97 -11.83 11.00
C THR A 85 19.57 -11.44 9.58
N LYS A 86 19.39 -10.13 9.33
CA LYS A 86 18.83 -9.54 8.10
C LYS A 86 17.43 -10.05 7.76
N ARG A 87 16.70 -10.57 8.74
CA ARG A 87 15.35 -11.09 8.57
C ARG A 87 14.32 -10.01 8.79
N PHE A 88 13.22 -10.14 8.05
CA PHE A 88 12.02 -9.34 8.21
C PHE A 88 10.93 -10.20 8.84
N SER A 89 10.17 -9.64 9.76
CA SER A 89 9.05 -10.31 10.41
C SER A 89 7.79 -9.45 10.38
N LEU A 90 6.64 -10.12 10.29
CA LEU A 90 5.34 -9.48 10.46
C LEU A 90 4.94 -9.58 11.93
N PRO A 91 4.80 -8.46 12.67
CA PRO A 91 4.31 -8.48 14.05
C PRO A 91 2.94 -9.14 14.15
N ALA A 92 2.66 -9.79 15.28
CA ALA A 92 1.40 -10.52 15.48
C ALA A 92 0.17 -9.59 15.41
N GLU A 93 0.33 -8.36 15.91
CA GLU A 93 -0.67 -7.29 15.87
C GLU A 93 -0.96 -6.84 14.44
N HIS A 94 0.03 -6.90 13.55
CA HIS A 94 -0.15 -6.54 12.13
C HIS A 94 -0.71 -7.73 11.35
N ALA A 95 -0.35 -8.96 11.73
CA ALA A 95 -0.85 -10.17 11.08
C ALA A 95 -2.37 -10.33 11.23
N SER A 96 -2.96 -9.95 12.37
CA SER A 96 -4.42 -9.97 12.56
C SER A 96 -5.17 -9.02 11.62
N VAL A 97 -4.50 -7.94 11.19
CA VAL A 97 -5.04 -6.91 10.30
C VAL A 97 -4.80 -7.23 8.82
N LEU A 98 -3.66 -7.87 8.50
CA LEU A 98 -3.14 -8.01 7.14
C LEU A 98 -3.12 -9.44 6.58
N ALA A 99 -3.24 -10.46 7.42
CA ALA A 99 -3.06 -11.85 6.99
C ALA A 99 -4.22 -12.78 7.39
N GLN A 100 -5.12 -12.35 8.27
CA GLN A 100 -6.25 -13.14 8.76
C GLN A 100 -7.57 -12.75 8.08
N GLU A 101 -7.81 -13.19 6.84
CA GLU A 101 -8.92 -12.74 5.96
C GLU A 101 -10.34 -12.77 6.57
N ASN A 102 -10.58 -13.61 7.58
CA ASN A 102 -11.89 -13.74 8.25
C ASN A 102 -11.90 -13.19 9.68
N GLY A 103 -10.82 -12.51 10.09
CA GLY A 103 -10.69 -11.92 11.41
C GLY A 103 -11.48 -10.61 11.52
N PRO A 104 -11.97 -10.23 12.72
CA PRO A 104 -12.77 -9.02 12.93
C PRO A 104 -12.01 -7.71 12.67
N PHE A 105 -10.68 -7.78 12.51
CA PHE A 105 -9.81 -6.64 12.25
C PHE A 105 -9.16 -6.68 10.87
N PHE A 106 -9.53 -7.64 10.02
CA PHE A 106 -8.94 -7.75 8.69
C PHE A 106 -9.36 -6.56 7.82
N VAL A 107 -8.36 -5.83 7.32
CA VAL A 107 -8.57 -4.68 6.42
C VAL A 107 -7.96 -4.90 5.04
N GLY A 108 -7.43 -6.09 4.75
CA GLY A 108 -6.77 -6.38 3.47
C GLY A 108 -7.67 -6.17 2.25
N GLY A 109 -8.99 -6.41 2.38
CA GLY A 109 -9.97 -6.10 1.33
C GLY A 109 -9.97 -4.62 0.90
N MET A 110 -9.67 -3.68 1.81
CA MET A 110 -9.58 -2.26 1.46
C MET A 110 -8.37 -1.94 0.57
N TYR A 111 -7.27 -2.70 0.70
CA TYR A 111 -6.09 -2.53 -0.16
C TYR A 111 -6.32 -3.05 -1.57
N GLN A 112 -7.11 -4.11 -1.72
CA GLN A 112 -7.37 -4.76 -3.00
C GLN A 112 -8.13 -3.85 -3.99
N MET A 113 -8.97 -2.95 -3.48
CA MET A 113 -9.77 -2.02 -4.30
C MET A 113 -8.96 -0.82 -4.83
N LEU A 114 -7.87 -0.44 -4.17
CA LEU A 114 -7.16 0.81 -4.47
C LEU A 114 -6.55 0.87 -5.88
N PRO A 115 -5.90 -0.19 -6.40
CA PRO A 115 -5.46 -0.22 -7.78
C PRO A 115 -6.61 0.02 -8.79
N ALA A 116 -7.82 -0.47 -8.50
CA ALA A 116 -8.97 -0.26 -9.38
C ALA A 116 -9.45 1.20 -9.42
N PHE A 117 -9.36 1.93 -8.30
CA PHE A 117 -9.64 3.38 -8.30
C PHE A 117 -8.66 4.16 -9.17
N THR A 118 -7.39 3.73 -9.20
CA THR A 118 -6.39 4.38 -10.05
C THR A 118 -6.63 4.12 -11.54
N SER A 119 -7.21 2.97 -11.92
CA SER A 119 -7.42 2.64 -13.34
C SER A 119 -8.49 3.49 -14.02
N VAL A 120 -9.39 4.10 -13.25
CA VAL A 120 -10.49 4.94 -13.78
C VAL A 120 -10.23 6.44 -13.67
N PHE A 121 -9.02 6.84 -13.25
CA PHE A 121 -8.67 8.23 -12.97
C PHE A 121 -9.02 9.19 -14.12
N ASP A 122 -8.64 8.84 -15.36
CA ASP A 122 -8.93 9.67 -16.54
C ASP A 122 -10.42 9.79 -16.85
N GLY A 123 -11.19 8.73 -16.56
CA GLY A 123 -12.65 8.74 -16.67
C GLY A 123 -13.28 9.71 -15.67
N VAL A 124 -12.77 9.72 -14.44
CA VAL A 124 -13.17 10.68 -13.41
C VAL A 124 -12.82 12.11 -13.85
N LEU A 125 -11.60 12.36 -14.34
CA LEU A 125 -11.21 13.67 -14.87
C LEU A 125 -12.14 14.16 -15.99
N THR A 126 -12.59 13.25 -16.86
CA THR A 126 -13.54 13.55 -17.93
C THR A 126 -14.90 13.92 -17.37
N ALA A 127 -15.41 13.18 -16.39
CA ALA A 127 -16.69 13.47 -15.74
C ALA A 127 -16.68 14.81 -15.00
N PHE A 128 -15.56 15.20 -14.36
CA PHE A 128 -15.41 16.52 -13.75
C PHE A 128 -15.54 17.68 -14.76
N ARG A 129 -15.10 17.48 -16.01
CA ARG A 129 -15.16 18.52 -17.06
C ARG A 129 -16.50 18.56 -17.77
N ASN A 130 -17.12 17.40 -17.99
CA ASN A 130 -18.24 17.25 -18.91
C ASN A 130 -19.55 16.81 -18.24
N GLY A 131 -19.55 16.54 -16.93
CA GLY A 131 -20.64 15.86 -16.24
C GLY A 131 -20.70 14.37 -16.55
N GLY A 132 -21.72 13.67 -16.02
CA GLY A 132 -21.88 12.22 -16.15
C GLY A 132 -21.18 11.44 -15.03
N GLY A 133 -20.56 10.30 -15.36
CA GLY A 133 -19.86 9.45 -14.41
C GLY A 133 -19.08 8.31 -15.08
N VAL A 134 -18.35 7.54 -14.28
CA VAL A 134 -17.65 6.32 -14.71
C VAL A 134 -18.57 5.12 -14.47
N SER A 135 -18.86 4.33 -15.52
CA SER A 135 -19.71 3.14 -15.38
C SER A 135 -18.98 2.02 -14.63
N GLN A 136 -19.75 1.18 -13.95
CA GLN A 136 -19.21 0.03 -13.21
C GLN A 136 -18.35 -0.88 -14.11
N SER A 137 -18.73 -1.05 -15.38
CA SER A 137 -17.99 -1.85 -16.37
C SER A 137 -16.61 -1.31 -16.75
N GLN A 138 -16.28 -0.07 -16.37
CA GLN A 138 -14.95 0.51 -16.62
C GLN A 138 -13.95 0.20 -15.50
N TYR A 139 -14.42 -0.29 -14.36
CA TYR A 139 -13.55 -0.81 -13.32
C TYR A 139 -13.09 -2.21 -13.70
N ASN A 140 -11.80 -2.50 -13.46
CA ASN A 140 -11.28 -3.85 -13.64
C ASN A 140 -11.79 -4.79 -12.52
N ASP A 141 -11.53 -6.08 -12.69
CA ASP A 141 -11.98 -7.10 -11.74
C ASP A 141 -11.44 -6.88 -10.32
N MET A 142 -10.30 -6.18 -10.17
CA MET A 142 -9.71 -5.88 -8.85
C MET A 142 -10.62 -5.03 -7.96
N MET A 143 -11.58 -4.30 -8.54
CA MET A 143 -12.57 -3.55 -7.77
C MET A 143 -13.44 -4.47 -6.90
N TRP A 144 -13.63 -5.71 -7.32
CA TRP A 144 -14.56 -6.65 -6.70
C TRP A 144 -13.85 -7.73 -5.87
N ASP A 145 -12.54 -7.90 -6.03
CA ASP A 145 -11.73 -8.91 -5.32
C ASP A 145 -11.83 -8.78 -3.78
N GLY A 146 -12.04 -7.56 -3.26
CA GLY A 146 -12.07 -7.25 -1.83
C GLY A 146 -13.44 -6.97 -1.21
N LEU A 147 -14.53 -7.20 -1.96
CA LEU A 147 -15.93 -7.03 -1.54
C LEU A 147 -16.60 -8.38 -1.24
#